data_AF-A0A373BJW3-F1
#
_entry.id   AF-A0A373BJW3-F1
#
_cell.length_a   1.000
_cell.length_b   1.000
_cell.length_c   1.000
_cell.angle_alpha   90.00
_cell.angle_beta   90.00
_cell.angle_gamma   90.00
#
_symmetry.space_group_name_H-M   'P 1'
#
loop_
_entity.id
_entity.type
_entity.pdbx_description
1 polymer ?
#
loop_
_entity_poly.entity_id
_entity_poly.type
_entity_poly.pdbx_seq_one_letter_code
_entity_poly.pdbx_strand_id
1 'polypeptide(L)'
;MTIKKPKLSLDEQIEHLKDKGILFNIMDESDAKKYLEQNNNYFKLTAYRKNYNKHPDGKNKGKYINLEFAYLVDMAIIDMRLRYQIVHMALDIEHHAKLQLLRKLDEYDEDGYQIVQDYINSLTERQKKIYDGEIERCRRSIYCSGIIEKYDDAYPVWAFVEIITLGRFVDFYGFCAKRFTDRDMMDNYYNLLTCKKIRNASAHNNCILNDLKARTSTNVTNASITAKLMTIQGMNMNFRKNRMSNARIQQIVILFYRNCSIGLRTCCADRKKT
;
A
#
# COMPACT_ATOMS: atom_id res chain seq x y z
N MET A 1 -29.52 10.73 -23.61
CA MET A 1 -28.56 9.76 -23.04
C MET A 1 -29.22 9.05 -21.86
N THR A 2 -29.36 7.72 -21.91
CA THR A 2 -29.93 6.95 -20.79
C THR A 2 -28.84 6.64 -19.78
N ILE A 3 -28.88 7.26 -18.60
CA ILE A 3 -27.86 7.07 -17.56
C ILE A 3 -28.15 5.77 -16.80
N LYS A 4 -27.29 4.76 -16.94
CA LYS A 4 -27.45 3.42 -16.34
C LYS A 4 -27.40 3.41 -14.80
N LYS A 5 -26.83 4.44 -14.17
CA LYS A 5 -26.72 4.61 -12.71
C LYS A 5 -26.86 6.10 -12.35
N PRO A 6 -28.10 6.60 -12.15
CA PRO A 6 -28.30 8.00 -11.78
C PRO A 6 -27.72 8.29 -10.40
N LYS A 7 -27.42 9.57 -10.15
CA LYS A 7 -27.03 10.04 -8.81
C LYS A 7 -28.25 9.94 -7.90
N LEU A 8 -28.10 9.24 -6.78
CA LEU A 8 -29.15 9.06 -5.77
C LEU A 8 -29.06 10.14 -4.69
N SER A 9 -30.21 10.65 -4.23
CA SER A 9 -30.34 11.44 -2.99
C SER A 9 -29.96 10.61 -1.76
N LEU A 10 -29.83 11.24 -0.58
CA LEU A 10 -29.54 10.50 0.66
C LEU A 10 -30.67 9.53 1.00
N ASP A 11 -31.93 9.94 0.84
CA ASP A 11 -33.10 9.06 1.06
C ASP A 11 -33.08 7.87 0.10
N GLU A 12 -32.83 8.12 -1.19
CA GLU A 12 -32.74 7.07 -2.21
C GLU A 12 -31.56 6.11 -1.96
N GLN A 13 -30.45 6.62 -1.40
CA GLN A 13 -29.32 5.78 -1.00
C GLN A 13 -29.69 4.84 0.15
N ILE A 14 -30.43 5.33 1.17
CA ILE A 14 -30.90 4.51 2.28
C ILE A 14 -31.86 3.42 1.79
N GLU A 15 -32.86 3.79 0.99
CA GLU A 15 -33.79 2.82 0.41
C GLU A 15 -33.07 1.78 -0.45
N HIS A 16 -32.07 2.19 -1.23
CA HIS A 16 -31.26 1.26 -2.01
C HIS A 16 -30.51 0.25 -1.12
N LEU A 17 -30.04 0.65 0.06
CA LEU A 17 -29.36 -0.25 1.00
C LEU A 17 -30.35 -1.26 1.61
N LYS A 18 -31.54 -0.80 2.02
CA LYS A 18 -32.62 -1.66 2.51
C LYS A 18 -33.06 -2.69 1.47
N ASP A 19 -33.21 -2.27 0.21
CA ASP A 19 -33.52 -3.17 -0.91
C ASP A 19 -32.47 -4.26 -1.10
N LYS A 20 -31.20 -3.96 -0.80
CA LYS A 20 -30.11 -4.94 -0.79
C LYS A 20 -30.06 -5.81 0.47
N GLY A 21 -30.99 -5.64 1.41
CA GLY A 21 -31.05 -6.38 2.67
C GLY A 21 -30.07 -5.89 3.73
N ILE A 22 -29.66 -4.62 3.67
CA ILE A 22 -28.88 -3.99 4.73
C ILE A 22 -29.82 -3.45 5.80
N LEU A 23 -29.50 -3.74 7.04
CA LEU A 23 -30.29 -3.44 8.22
C LEU A 23 -29.84 -2.13 8.88
N PHE A 24 -30.76 -1.48 9.60
CA PHE A 24 -30.56 -0.20 10.29
C PHE A 24 -30.98 -0.32 11.77
N ASN A 25 -30.74 -1.48 12.38
CA ASN A 25 -31.19 -1.75 13.75
C ASN A 25 -30.24 -1.16 14.79
N ILE A 26 -28.95 -1.02 14.46
CA ILE A 26 -27.91 -0.48 15.36
C ILE A 26 -27.70 1.02 15.13
N MET A 27 -27.74 1.45 13.88
CA MET A 27 -27.67 2.85 13.48
C MET A 27 -28.89 3.12 12.64
N ASP A 28 -29.73 4.05 13.09
CA ASP A 28 -30.97 4.38 12.41
C ASP A 28 -30.70 5.16 11.10
N GLU A 29 -31.77 5.40 10.35
CA GLU A 29 -31.69 6.06 9.05
C GLU A 29 -31.27 7.52 9.15
N SER A 30 -31.64 8.21 10.24
CA SER A 30 -31.31 9.61 10.45
C SER A 30 -29.80 9.77 10.65
N ASP A 31 -29.24 8.95 11.55
CA ASP A 31 -27.81 8.89 11.82
C ASP A 31 -27.04 8.41 10.59
N ALA A 32 -27.56 7.43 9.86
CA ALA A 32 -26.95 6.95 8.63
C ALA A 32 -26.86 8.04 7.54
N LYS A 33 -27.92 8.85 7.37
CA LYS A 33 -27.90 10.00 6.43
C LYS A 33 -26.86 11.03 6.85
N LYS A 34 -26.83 11.39 8.13
CA LYS A 34 -25.83 12.33 8.68
C LYS A 34 -24.40 11.81 8.46
N TYR A 35 -24.18 10.51 8.64
CA TYR A 35 -22.88 9.90 8.38
C TYR A 35 -22.49 9.96 6.89
N LEU A 36 -23.43 9.66 5.98
CA LEU A 36 -23.20 9.73 4.53
C LEU A 36 -22.96 11.15 4.02
N GLU A 37 -23.55 12.13 4.68
CA GLU A 37 -23.36 13.55 4.38
C GLU A 37 -21.99 14.06 4.83
N GLN A 38 -21.58 13.75 6.05
CA GLN A 38 -20.46 14.43 6.72
C GLN A 38 -19.16 13.63 6.76
N ASN A 39 -19.22 12.29 6.73
CA ASN A 39 -18.08 11.45 7.09
C ASN A 39 -17.57 10.59 5.93
N ASN A 40 -18.48 10.03 5.13
CA ASN A 40 -18.08 9.10 4.08
C ASN A 40 -19.09 9.08 2.93
N ASN A 41 -18.61 9.16 1.69
CA ASN A 41 -19.51 9.03 0.57
C ASN A 41 -20.00 7.58 0.40
N TYR A 42 -21.24 7.45 -0.07
CA TYR A 42 -21.92 6.18 -0.29
C TYR A 42 -21.11 5.14 -1.08
N PHE A 43 -20.43 5.59 -2.14
CA PHE A 43 -19.67 4.68 -3.00
C PHE A 43 -18.54 3.99 -2.23
N LYS A 44 -17.82 4.75 -1.41
CA LYS A 44 -16.71 4.22 -0.61
C LYS A 44 -17.21 3.34 0.51
N LEU A 45 -18.24 3.75 1.25
CA LEU A 45 -18.82 2.97 2.34
C LEU A 45 -19.33 1.60 1.84
N THR A 46 -20.04 1.60 0.71
CA THR A 46 -20.56 0.36 0.11
C THR A 46 -19.49 -0.51 -0.53
N ALA A 47 -18.20 -0.15 -0.50
CA ALA A 47 -17.14 -1.06 -0.89
C ALA A 47 -16.99 -2.22 0.11
N TYR A 48 -17.17 -1.96 1.41
CA TYR A 48 -16.94 -2.95 2.48
C TYR A 48 -17.98 -4.08 2.53
N ARG A 49 -19.14 -3.90 1.88
CA ARG A 49 -20.17 -4.93 1.78
C ARG A 49 -19.70 -6.21 1.08
N LYS A 50 -18.62 -6.16 0.29
CA LYS A 50 -18.08 -7.35 -0.40
C LYS A 50 -17.53 -8.40 0.59
N ASN A 51 -17.21 -7.99 1.82
CA ASN A 51 -16.81 -8.90 2.89
C ASN A 51 -17.96 -9.78 3.39
N TYR A 52 -19.20 -9.43 3.09
CA TYR A 52 -20.38 -10.12 3.59
C TYR A 52 -20.94 -11.09 2.54
N ASN A 53 -21.67 -12.09 3.04
CA ASN A 53 -22.33 -13.07 2.21
C ASN A 53 -23.71 -12.59 1.78
N LYS A 54 -24.21 -13.19 0.70
CA LYS A 54 -25.54 -12.94 0.16
C LYS A 54 -26.31 -14.25 0.11
N HIS A 55 -27.64 -14.18 0.19
CA HIS A 55 -28.47 -15.36 0.01
C HIS A 55 -28.25 -15.94 -1.41
N PRO A 56 -27.88 -17.24 -1.52
CA PRO A 56 -27.60 -17.87 -2.81
C PRO A 56 -28.88 -18.10 -3.62
N ASP A 57 -30.02 -18.32 -2.94
CA ASP A 57 -31.30 -18.57 -3.60
C ASP A 57 -32.51 -18.18 -2.73
N GLY A 58 -33.72 -18.38 -3.27
CA GLY A 58 -35.00 -18.12 -2.60
C GLY A 58 -35.47 -16.67 -2.70
N LYS A 59 -36.49 -16.30 -1.91
CA LYS A 59 -37.13 -14.96 -1.96
C LYS A 59 -36.15 -13.80 -1.72
N ASN A 60 -35.07 -14.04 -0.97
CA ASN A 60 -34.05 -13.04 -0.64
C ASN A 60 -32.78 -13.13 -1.51
N LYS A 61 -32.81 -13.90 -2.61
CA LYS A 61 -31.64 -14.10 -3.49
C LYS A 61 -30.94 -12.79 -3.84
N GLY A 62 -29.62 -12.74 -3.59
CA GLY A 62 -28.79 -11.58 -3.87
C GLY A 62 -28.82 -10.46 -2.82
N LYS A 63 -29.67 -10.54 -1.79
CA LYS A 63 -29.63 -9.66 -0.61
C LYS A 63 -28.54 -10.10 0.38
N TYR A 64 -27.98 -9.16 1.13
CA TYR A 64 -26.98 -9.44 2.15
C TYR A 64 -27.58 -10.18 3.34
N ILE A 65 -26.78 -11.04 3.96
CA ILE A 65 -27.15 -11.81 5.15
C ILE A 65 -26.59 -11.08 6.38
N ASN A 66 -27.45 -10.70 7.32
CA ASN A 66 -27.10 -10.11 8.62
C ASN A 66 -26.10 -8.95 8.54
N LEU A 67 -26.27 -8.08 7.54
CA LEU A 67 -25.40 -6.91 7.35
C LEU A 67 -26.09 -5.65 7.88
N GLU A 68 -25.57 -5.10 8.97
CA GLU A 68 -26.00 -3.81 9.51
C GLU A 68 -25.21 -2.65 8.87
N PHE A 69 -25.86 -1.50 8.69
CA PHE A 69 -25.20 -0.28 8.23
C PHE A 69 -24.06 0.13 9.18
N ALA A 70 -24.27 -0.01 10.49
CA ALA A 70 -23.27 0.25 11.51
C ALA A 70 -21.97 -0.55 11.31
N TYR A 71 -22.05 -1.79 10.79
CA TYR A 71 -20.85 -2.59 10.52
C TYR A 71 -20.03 -2.03 9.34
N LEU A 72 -20.70 -1.42 8.36
CA LEU A 72 -20.00 -0.75 7.26
C LEU A 72 -19.29 0.52 7.75
N VAL A 73 -19.92 1.25 8.66
CA VAL A 73 -19.32 2.41 9.34
C VAL A 73 -18.08 2.00 10.12
N ASP A 74 -18.20 0.98 10.96
CA ASP A 74 -17.08 0.50 11.78
C ASP A 74 -15.90 0.01 10.91
N MET A 75 -16.19 -0.77 9.87
CA MET A 75 -15.18 -1.17 8.88
C MET A 75 -14.48 0.02 8.21
N ALA A 76 -15.20 1.10 7.92
CA ALA A 76 -14.62 2.30 7.33
C ALA A 76 -13.68 3.03 8.30
N ILE A 77 -14.02 3.06 9.59
CA ILE A 77 -13.19 3.65 10.65
C ILE A 77 -11.93 2.80 10.87
N ILE A 78 -12.07 1.48 10.96
CA ILE A 78 -10.94 0.54 11.09
C ILE A 78 -10.00 0.68 9.89
N ASP A 79 -10.53 0.70 8.67
CA ASP A 79 -9.75 0.88 7.44
C ASP A 79 -8.97 2.19 7.45
N MET A 80 -9.61 3.29 7.87
CA MET A 80 -8.95 4.58 8.00
C MET A 80 -7.80 4.55 9.00
N ARG A 81 -8.03 4.02 10.22
CA ARG A 81 -6.97 3.91 11.24
C ARG A 81 -5.80 3.06 10.73
N LEU A 82 -6.11 1.94 10.07
CA LEU A 82 -5.10 1.07 9.47
C LEU A 82 -4.29 1.80 8.38
N ARG A 83 -4.93 2.59 7.51
CA ARG A 83 -4.24 3.34 6.46
C ARG A 83 -3.22 4.32 7.01
N TYR A 84 -3.54 5.02 8.10
CA TYR A 84 -2.58 5.93 8.73
C TYR A 84 -1.35 5.17 9.26
N GLN A 85 -1.56 4.02 9.90
CA GLN A 85 -0.45 3.17 10.36
C GLN A 85 0.37 2.61 9.19
N ILE A 86 -0.29 2.21 8.09
CA ILE A 86 0.40 1.76 6.88
C ILE A 86 1.30 2.85 6.31
N VAL A 87 0.82 4.09 6.23
CA VAL A 87 1.62 5.21 5.73
C VAL A 87 2.84 5.44 6.61
N HIS A 88 2.68 5.47 7.93
CA HIS A 88 3.81 5.63 8.86
C HIS A 88 4.87 4.54 8.68
N MET A 89 4.48 3.26 8.72
CA MET A 89 5.43 2.16 8.51
C MET A 89 6.08 2.20 7.13
N ALA A 90 5.36 2.64 6.10
CA ALA A 90 5.92 2.71 4.76
C ALA A 90 6.98 3.83 4.63
N LEU A 91 6.84 4.93 5.38
CA LEU A 91 7.87 5.98 5.45
C LEU A 91 9.15 5.44 6.10
N ASP A 92 9.03 4.68 7.19
CA ASP A 92 10.18 4.05 7.86
C ASP A 92 10.89 3.04 6.93
N ILE A 93 10.10 2.23 6.21
CA ILE A 93 10.63 1.27 5.22
C ILE A 93 11.35 1.98 4.08
N GLU A 94 10.77 3.07 3.56
CA GLU A 94 11.36 3.89 2.49
C GLU A 94 12.70 4.49 2.94
N HIS A 95 12.71 5.12 4.11
CA HIS A 95 13.93 5.69 4.69
C HIS A 95 15.02 4.64 4.89
N HIS A 96 14.70 3.50 5.50
CA HIS A 96 15.69 2.44 5.74
C HIS A 96 16.21 1.83 4.44
N ALA A 97 15.35 1.70 3.42
CA ALA A 97 15.76 1.18 2.11
C ALA A 97 16.74 2.12 1.41
N LYS A 98 16.56 3.45 1.51
CA LYS A 98 17.52 4.43 0.99
C LYS A 98 18.88 4.28 1.67
N LEU A 99 18.91 4.21 3.00
CA LEU A 99 20.16 3.99 3.74
C LEU A 99 20.82 2.65 3.40
N GLN A 100 20.03 1.60 3.19
CA GLN A 100 20.55 0.32 2.74
C GLN A 100 21.17 0.41 1.36
N LEU A 101 20.55 1.13 0.42
CA LEU A 101 21.08 1.32 -0.92
C LEU A 101 22.43 2.05 -0.87
N LEU A 102 22.53 3.14 -0.11
CA LEU A 102 23.79 3.88 0.05
C LEU A 102 24.92 2.99 0.61
N ARG A 103 24.65 2.25 1.70
CA ARG A 103 25.64 1.29 2.23
C ARG A 103 26.06 0.23 1.21
N LYS A 104 25.13 -0.24 0.39
CA LYS A 104 25.43 -1.23 -0.66
C LYS A 104 26.32 -0.65 -1.74
N LEU A 105 26.11 0.60 -2.13
CA LEU A 105 26.98 1.28 -3.09
C LEU A 105 28.41 1.39 -2.55
N ASP A 106 28.57 1.72 -1.27
CA ASP A 106 29.89 1.73 -0.60
C ASP A 106 30.51 0.32 -0.55
N GLU A 107 29.73 -0.73 -0.23
CA GLU A 107 30.19 -2.13 -0.19
C GLU A 107 30.72 -2.62 -1.55
N TYR A 108 30.14 -2.13 -2.65
CA TYR A 108 30.51 -2.51 -4.02
C TYR A 108 31.48 -1.51 -4.68
N ASP A 109 31.96 -0.50 -3.95
CA ASP A 109 32.88 0.53 -4.46
C ASP A 109 32.36 1.24 -5.74
N GLU A 110 31.05 1.51 -5.78
CA GLU A 110 30.40 2.15 -6.92
C GLU A 110 30.55 3.67 -6.89
N ASP A 111 30.80 4.27 -8.05
CA ASP A 111 30.78 5.72 -8.19
C ASP A 111 29.34 6.26 -8.11
N GLY A 112 29.11 7.13 -7.13
CA GLY A 112 27.79 7.68 -6.82
C GLY A 112 27.17 8.55 -7.92
N TYR A 113 27.96 9.09 -8.85
CA TYR A 113 27.46 9.82 -10.03
C TYR A 113 27.22 8.86 -11.20
N GLN A 114 28.20 7.98 -11.48
CA GLN A 114 28.13 7.06 -12.60
C GLN A 114 26.94 6.10 -12.49
N ILE A 115 26.65 5.59 -11.29
CA ILE A 115 25.50 4.68 -11.09
C ILE A 115 24.16 5.34 -11.42
N VAL A 116 24.01 6.63 -11.11
CA VAL A 116 22.80 7.40 -11.41
C VAL A 116 22.72 7.64 -12.91
N GLN A 117 23.83 8.00 -13.54
CA GLN A 117 23.89 8.21 -14.99
C GLN A 117 23.58 6.92 -15.77
N ASP A 118 24.15 5.78 -15.35
CA ASP A 118 23.89 4.46 -15.93
C ASP A 118 22.41 4.09 -15.81
N TYR A 119 21.80 4.36 -14.65
CA TYR A 119 20.38 4.14 -14.45
C TYR A 119 19.54 5.00 -15.40
N ILE A 120 19.79 6.31 -15.47
CA ILE A 120 19.06 7.22 -16.35
C ILE A 120 19.21 6.81 -17.82
N ASN A 121 20.41 6.38 -18.23
CA ASN A 121 20.68 5.89 -19.58
C ASN A 121 19.98 4.56 -19.89
N SER A 122 19.70 3.75 -18.87
CA SER A 122 18.95 2.50 -19.02
C SER A 122 17.44 2.69 -19.21
N LEU A 123 16.92 3.90 -18.97
CA LEU A 123 15.49 4.19 -19.09
C LEU A 123 15.03 4.16 -20.55
N THR A 124 13.87 3.57 -20.80
CA THR A 124 13.18 3.72 -22.08
C THR A 124 12.78 5.19 -22.31
N GLU A 125 12.58 5.57 -23.57
CA GLU A 125 12.18 6.94 -23.92
C GLU A 125 10.91 7.41 -23.15
N ARG A 126 9.96 6.50 -22.95
CA ARG A 126 8.76 6.77 -22.13
C ARG A 126 9.11 7.02 -20.65
N GLN A 127 9.97 6.20 -20.07
CA GLN A 127 10.39 6.35 -18.67
C GLN A 127 11.22 7.62 -18.45
N LYS A 128 12.01 8.01 -19.44
CA LYS A 128 12.78 9.24 -19.45
C LYS A 128 11.88 10.47 -19.47
N LYS A 129 10.86 10.51 -20.34
CA LYS A 129 9.84 11.58 -20.32
C LYS A 129 9.13 11.72 -18.97
N ILE A 130 8.86 10.61 -18.29
CA ILE A 130 8.29 10.62 -16.93
C ILE A 130 9.30 11.19 -15.93
N TYR A 131 10.56 10.77 -16.02
CA TYR A 131 11.65 11.25 -15.17
C TYR A 131 11.84 12.76 -15.30
N ASP A 132 11.91 13.27 -16.53
CA ASP A 132 12.06 14.71 -16.79
C ASP A 132 10.90 15.51 -16.17
N GLY A 133 9.68 14.98 -16.24
CA GLY A 133 8.52 15.56 -15.57
C GLY A 133 8.55 15.47 -14.04
N GLU A 134 9.18 14.45 -13.46
CA GLU A 134 9.42 14.34 -12.02
C GLU A 134 10.44 15.40 -11.56
N ILE A 135 11.53 15.58 -12.28
CA ILE A 135 12.58 16.59 -12.01
C ILE A 135 12.01 18.00 -12.14
N GLU A 136 11.24 18.29 -13.18
CA GLU A 136 10.66 19.61 -13.38
C GLU A 136 9.67 19.99 -12.25
N ARG A 137 8.95 19.01 -11.68
CA ARG A 137 8.13 19.24 -10.48
C ARG A 137 8.99 19.55 -9.25
N CYS A 138 10.14 18.91 -9.12
CA CYS A 138 11.07 19.18 -8.03
C CYS A 138 11.70 20.57 -8.15
N ARG A 139 12.03 21.00 -9.37
CA ARG A 139 12.54 22.35 -9.66
C ARG A 139 11.57 23.45 -9.21
N ARG A 140 10.26 23.20 -9.31
CA ARG A 140 9.20 24.12 -8.87
C ARG A 140 8.78 23.93 -7.41
N SER A 141 9.33 22.95 -6.71
CA SER A 141 8.97 22.63 -5.33
C SER A 141 9.82 23.40 -4.35
N ILE A 142 9.19 24.07 -3.38
CA ILE A 142 9.87 24.75 -2.27
C ILE A 142 10.75 23.80 -1.43
N TYR A 143 10.50 22.49 -1.50
CA TYR A 143 11.21 21.48 -0.72
C TYR A 143 12.44 20.92 -1.42
N CYS A 144 12.51 21.01 -2.76
CA CYS A 144 13.53 20.33 -3.56
C CYS A 144 14.30 21.25 -4.51
N SER A 145 13.82 22.47 -4.79
CA SER A 145 14.43 23.37 -5.77
C SER A 145 15.91 23.64 -5.48
N GLY A 146 16.27 23.85 -4.20
CA GLY A 146 17.67 24.09 -3.81
C GLY A 146 18.60 22.90 -4.06
N ILE A 147 18.09 21.66 -4.07
CA ILE A 147 18.90 20.48 -4.43
C ILE A 147 19.11 20.45 -5.95
N ILE A 148 18.07 20.73 -6.72
CA ILE A 148 18.11 20.78 -8.19
C ILE A 148 19.12 21.83 -8.66
N GLU A 149 19.03 23.05 -8.13
CA GLU A 149 19.93 24.16 -8.47
C GLU A 149 21.39 23.87 -8.11
N LYS A 150 21.63 23.21 -6.97
CA LYS A 150 22.99 22.92 -6.50
C LYS A 150 23.76 21.96 -7.40
N TYR A 151 23.08 20.96 -7.96
CA TYR A 151 23.71 19.87 -8.70
C TYR A 151 23.58 20.00 -10.23
N ASP A 152 22.86 21.00 -10.73
CA ASP A 152 22.75 21.35 -12.16
C ASP A 152 22.53 20.13 -13.06
N ASP A 153 21.50 19.33 -12.73
CA ASP A 153 21.13 18.09 -13.43
C ASP A 153 22.17 16.94 -13.41
N ALA A 154 23.29 17.10 -12.70
CA ALA A 154 24.28 16.06 -12.43
C ALA A 154 24.16 15.54 -10.98
N TYR A 155 23.17 14.69 -10.73
CA TYR A 155 22.84 14.24 -9.38
C TYR A 155 23.70 13.06 -8.91
N PRO A 156 24.46 13.21 -7.80
CA PRO A 156 25.00 12.04 -7.11
C PRO A 156 23.89 11.26 -6.41
N VAL A 157 24.14 10.00 -6.12
CA VAL A 157 23.15 9.09 -5.55
C VAL A 157 22.50 9.58 -4.25
N TRP A 158 23.25 10.23 -3.35
CA TRP A 158 22.73 10.79 -2.09
C TRP A 158 21.78 11.97 -2.28
N ALA A 159 21.90 12.71 -3.39
CA ALA A 159 20.95 13.74 -3.76
C ALA A 159 19.78 13.14 -4.56
N PHE A 160 20.09 12.22 -5.46
CA PHE A 160 19.12 11.58 -6.34
C PHE A 160 18.00 10.88 -5.56
N VAL A 161 18.34 10.10 -4.53
CA VAL A 161 17.34 9.40 -3.72
C VAL A 161 16.39 10.34 -2.95
N GLU A 162 16.77 11.60 -2.75
CA GLU A 162 15.93 12.59 -2.05
C GLU A 162 14.99 13.36 -2.98
N ILE A 163 15.30 13.46 -4.27
CA ILE A 163 14.48 14.20 -5.24
C ILE A 163 13.51 13.29 -6.02
N ILE A 164 13.75 11.98 -6.06
CA ILE A 164 12.89 11.05 -6.80
C ILE A 164 11.70 10.56 -5.98
N THR A 165 10.63 10.18 -6.69
CA THR A 165 9.44 9.58 -6.05
C THR A 165 9.76 8.18 -5.48
N LEU A 166 9.00 7.70 -4.49
CA LEU A 166 9.10 6.30 -4.02
C LEU A 166 9.00 5.30 -5.19
N GLY A 167 8.17 5.60 -6.18
CA GLY A 167 8.03 4.75 -7.36
C GLY A 167 9.33 4.58 -8.14
N ARG A 168 10.01 5.70 -8.38
CA ARG A 168 11.31 5.78 -9.05
C ARG A 168 12.43 5.20 -8.19
N PHE A 169 12.44 5.49 -6.89
CA PHE A 169 13.39 4.91 -5.95
C PHE A 169 13.35 3.38 -5.95
N VAL A 170 12.16 2.78 -5.91
CA VAL A 170 12.02 1.31 -5.95
C VAL A 170 12.54 0.74 -7.28
N ASP A 171 12.32 1.42 -8.40
CA ASP A 171 12.84 1.03 -9.70
C ASP A 171 14.37 1.10 -9.76
N PHE A 172 14.95 2.21 -9.28
CA PHE A 172 16.40 2.39 -9.16
C PHE A 172 17.05 1.36 -8.21
N TYR A 173 16.40 1.06 -7.08
CA TYR A 173 16.83 -0.01 -6.17
C TYR A 173 16.88 -1.36 -6.89
N GLY A 174 15.87 -1.67 -7.71
CA GLY A 174 15.83 -2.89 -8.52
C GLY A 174 16.90 -2.92 -9.63
N PHE A 175 17.24 -1.77 -10.21
CA PHE A 175 18.37 -1.63 -11.13
C PHE A 175 19.69 -1.97 -10.44
N CYS A 176 19.95 -1.38 -9.27
CA CYS A 176 21.15 -1.64 -8.48
C CYS A 176 21.24 -3.12 -8.04
N ALA A 177 20.13 -3.69 -7.56
CA ALA A 177 20.07 -5.10 -7.17
C ALA A 177 20.48 -6.06 -8.31
N LYS A 178 20.06 -5.76 -9.54
CA LYS A 178 20.47 -6.53 -10.73
C LYS A 178 21.94 -6.30 -11.06
N ARG A 179 22.41 -5.05 -11.03
CA ARG A 179 23.80 -4.71 -11.31
C ARG A 179 24.78 -5.44 -10.39
N PHE A 180 24.47 -5.48 -9.10
CA PHE A 180 25.32 -6.15 -8.10
C PHE A 180 25.14 -7.66 -8.07
N THR A 181 24.15 -8.20 -8.80
CA THR A 181 23.74 -9.61 -8.72
C THR A 181 23.44 -10.04 -7.26
N ASP A 182 22.97 -9.10 -6.43
CA ASP A 182 22.71 -9.31 -5.01
C ASP A 182 21.28 -9.87 -4.82
N ARG A 183 21.21 -11.16 -4.45
CA ARG A 183 19.95 -11.88 -4.24
C ARG A 183 19.13 -11.31 -3.09
N ASP A 184 19.79 -10.86 -2.02
CA ASP A 184 19.10 -10.28 -0.86
C ASP A 184 18.50 -8.92 -1.22
N MET A 185 19.22 -8.10 -2.01
CA MET A 185 18.65 -6.88 -2.58
C MET A 185 17.48 -7.20 -3.52
N MET A 186 17.58 -8.21 -4.37
CA MET A 186 16.45 -8.60 -5.24
C MET A 186 15.21 -9.02 -4.43
N ASP A 187 15.37 -9.77 -3.34
CA ASP A 187 14.27 -10.11 -2.44
C ASP A 187 13.69 -8.88 -1.73
N ASN A 188 14.54 -7.93 -1.32
CA ASN A 188 14.11 -6.65 -0.76
C ASN A 188 13.33 -5.82 -1.79
N TYR A 189 13.77 -5.80 -3.05
CA TYR A 189 13.09 -5.11 -4.14
C TYR A 189 11.64 -5.60 -4.33
N TYR A 190 11.41 -6.92 -4.35
CA TYR A 190 10.05 -7.46 -4.46
C TYR A 190 9.16 -7.10 -3.26
N ASN A 191 9.74 -7.05 -2.05
CA ASN A 191 9.04 -6.58 -0.87
C ASN A 191 8.70 -5.08 -0.96
N LEU A 192 9.63 -4.25 -1.45
CA LEU A 192 9.44 -2.82 -1.66
C LEU A 192 8.37 -2.52 -2.71
N LEU A 193 8.31 -3.30 -3.80
CA LEU A 193 7.22 -3.22 -4.78
C LEU A 193 5.85 -3.44 -4.12
N THR A 194 5.77 -4.36 -3.17
CA THR A 194 4.54 -4.62 -2.42
C THR A 194 4.22 -3.50 -1.44
N CYS A 195 5.21 -3.01 -0.69
CA CYS A 195 5.06 -1.89 0.23
C CYS A 195 4.60 -0.61 -0.51
N LYS A 196 5.16 -0.34 -1.68
CA LYS A 196 4.74 0.77 -2.56
C LYS A 196 3.25 0.68 -2.92
N LYS A 197 2.75 -0.50 -3.29
CA LYS A 197 1.35 -0.71 -3.69
C LYS A 197 0.40 -0.35 -2.54
N ILE A 198 0.64 -0.88 -1.35
CA ILE A 198 -0.24 -0.64 -0.20
C ILE A 198 -0.10 0.78 0.36
N ARG A 199 1.10 1.36 0.33
CA ARG A 199 1.36 2.76 0.70
C ARG A 199 0.59 3.71 -0.21
N ASN A 200 0.68 3.53 -1.53
CA ASN A 200 -0.06 4.37 -2.48
C ASN A 200 -1.58 4.20 -2.31
N ALA A 201 -2.07 2.97 -2.16
CA ALA A 201 -3.49 2.76 -1.89
C ALA A 201 -3.95 3.48 -0.60
N SER A 202 -3.13 3.46 0.44
CA SER A 202 -3.45 4.10 1.72
C SER A 202 -3.42 5.63 1.63
N ALA A 203 -2.37 6.19 1.01
CA ALA A 203 -2.19 7.63 0.83
C ALA A 203 -3.25 8.26 -0.10
N HIS A 204 -3.72 7.50 -1.10
CA HIS A 204 -4.83 7.92 -1.97
C HIS A 204 -6.22 7.58 -1.41
N ASN A 205 -6.32 7.21 -0.13
CA ASN A 205 -7.58 7.01 0.57
C ASN A 205 -8.45 5.87 -0.03
N ASN A 206 -7.84 4.87 -0.67
CA ASN A 206 -8.53 3.69 -1.19
C ASN A 206 -8.99 2.77 -0.05
N CYS A 207 -10.03 1.95 -0.27
CA CYS A 207 -10.48 0.98 0.73
C CYS A 207 -9.56 -0.25 0.73
N ILE A 208 -8.71 -0.39 1.74
CA ILE A 208 -7.78 -1.51 1.90
C ILE A 208 -8.52 -2.78 2.33
N LEU A 209 -9.52 -2.63 3.19
CA LEU A 209 -10.26 -3.75 3.80
C LEU A 209 -11.56 -4.10 3.07
N ASN A 210 -11.74 -3.69 1.81
CA ASN A 210 -13.02 -3.88 1.14
C ASN A 210 -13.30 -5.31 0.65
N ASP A 211 -12.32 -6.18 0.51
CA ASP A 211 -12.53 -7.58 0.11
C ASP A 211 -11.48 -8.52 0.72
N LEU A 212 -11.84 -9.14 1.84
CA LEU A 212 -10.99 -10.03 2.61
C LEU A 212 -11.27 -11.52 2.35
N LYS A 213 -11.99 -11.84 1.26
CA LYS A 213 -12.26 -13.24 0.87
C LYS A 213 -11.01 -13.94 0.36
N ALA A 214 -11.00 -15.26 0.49
CA ALA A 214 -9.90 -16.10 0.03
C ALA A 214 -9.69 -16.03 -1.49
N ARG A 215 -8.50 -16.44 -1.94
CA ARG A 215 -8.18 -16.69 -3.36
C ARG A 215 -8.34 -15.47 -4.26
N THR A 216 -7.91 -14.31 -3.78
CA THR A 216 -7.84 -13.07 -4.58
C THR A 216 -6.42 -12.72 -5.01
N SER A 217 -5.40 -13.39 -4.46
CA SER A 217 -4.00 -13.24 -4.88
C SER A 217 -3.61 -14.29 -5.92
N THR A 218 -2.83 -13.87 -6.91
CA THR A 218 -2.14 -14.73 -7.88
C THR A 218 -0.68 -14.99 -7.49
N ASN A 219 -0.17 -14.30 -6.45
CA ASN A 219 1.25 -14.34 -6.10
C ASN A 219 1.53 -15.31 -4.95
N VAL A 220 2.58 -16.12 -5.12
CA VAL A 220 3.09 -17.00 -4.06
C VAL A 220 3.73 -16.15 -2.96
N THR A 221 3.49 -16.53 -1.71
CA THR A 221 4.10 -15.86 -0.54
C THR A 221 5.55 -16.29 -0.41
N ASN A 222 6.46 -15.33 -0.19
CA ASN A 222 7.89 -15.62 0.01
C ASN A 222 8.10 -16.59 1.19
N ALA A 223 9.06 -17.52 1.05
CA ALA A 223 9.37 -18.53 2.06
C ALA A 223 9.78 -17.93 3.41
N SER A 224 10.54 -16.82 3.42
CA SER A 224 10.97 -16.14 4.65
C SER A 224 9.79 -15.61 5.47
N ILE A 225 8.81 -15.02 4.79
CA ILE A 225 7.57 -14.53 5.40
C ILE A 225 6.76 -15.72 5.93
N THR A 226 6.66 -16.79 5.14
CA THR A 226 5.97 -18.01 5.56
C THR A 226 6.59 -18.62 6.81
N ALA A 227 7.93 -18.69 6.87
CA ALA A 227 8.66 -19.15 8.05
C ALA A 227 8.36 -18.27 9.27
N LYS A 228 8.34 -16.94 9.12
CA LYS A 228 8.00 -16.03 10.22
C LYS A 228 6.54 -16.16 10.67
N LEU A 229 5.61 -16.43 9.76
CA LEU A 229 4.21 -16.71 10.12
C LEU A 229 4.05 -18.04 10.85
N MET A 230 4.93 -19.02 10.61
CA MET A 230 4.91 -20.31 11.32
C MET A 230 5.31 -20.18 12.79
N THR A 231 6.10 -19.17 13.15
CA THR A 231 6.51 -18.94 14.55
C THR A 231 5.41 -18.35 15.42
N ILE A 232 4.30 -17.88 14.84
CA ILE A 232 3.21 -17.27 15.59
C ILE A 232 2.31 -18.37 16.16
N GLN A 233 2.28 -18.45 17.49
CA GLN A 233 1.46 -19.43 18.22
C GLN A 233 -0.04 -19.25 17.90
N GLY A 234 -0.76 -20.37 17.82
CA GLY A 234 -2.21 -20.37 17.56
C GLY A 234 -2.61 -20.27 16.08
N MET A 235 -1.69 -20.00 15.15
CA MET A 235 -1.99 -20.07 13.72
C MET A 235 -1.76 -21.47 13.15
N ASN A 236 -2.81 -22.12 12.65
CA ASN A 236 -2.67 -23.39 11.93
C ASN A 236 -2.33 -23.17 10.44
N MET A 237 -1.90 -24.24 9.77
CA MET A 237 -1.46 -24.18 8.35
C MET A 237 -2.59 -23.74 7.41
N ASN A 238 -3.81 -24.26 7.60
CA ASN A 238 -4.95 -23.96 6.73
C ASN A 238 -5.36 -22.50 6.85
N PHE A 239 -5.36 -21.95 8.06
CA PHE A 239 -5.62 -20.54 8.32
C PHE A 239 -4.60 -19.65 7.59
N ARG A 240 -3.30 -19.94 7.72
CA ARG A 240 -2.24 -19.19 7.02
C ARG A 240 -2.41 -19.23 5.50
N LYS A 241 -2.56 -20.43 4.93
CA LYS A 241 -2.74 -20.60 3.47
C LYS A 241 -3.96 -19.84 2.97
N ASN A 242 -5.07 -19.92 3.71
CA ASN A 242 -6.31 -19.25 3.35
C ASN A 242 -6.15 -17.72 3.40
N ARG A 243 -5.61 -17.16 4.48
CA ARG A 243 -5.43 -15.71 4.63
C ARG A 243 -4.41 -15.13 3.66
N MET A 244 -3.29 -15.82 3.44
CA MET A 244 -2.25 -15.39 2.49
C MET A 244 -2.66 -15.55 1.03
N SER A 245 -3.75 -16.28 0.74
CA SER A 245 -4.35 -16.31 -0.60
C SER A 245 -5.14 -15.03 -0.94
N ASN A 246 -5.30 -14.10 -0.01
CA ASN A 246 -5.91 -12.79 -0.26
C ASN A 246 -4.84 -11.73 -0.56
N ALA A 247 -4.97 -11.00 -1.66
CA ALA A 247 -3.97 -10.03 -2.11
C ALA A 247 -3.78 -8.85 -1.14
N ARG A 248 -4.86 -8.37 -0.49
CA ARG A 248 -4.79 -7.25 0.47
C ARG A 248 -4.10 -7.68 1.76
N ILE A 249 -4.49 -8.85 2.28
CA ILE A 249 -3.87 -9.43 3.47
C ILE A 249 -2.38 -9.67 3.22
N GLN A 250 -2.03 -10.24 2.06
CA GLN A 250 -0.64 -10.48 1.70
C GLN A 250 0.18 -9.17 1.71
N GLN A 251 -0.36 -8.08 1.14
CA GLN A 251 0.31 -6.78 1.15
C GLN A 251 0.49 -6.21 2.57
N ILE A 252 -0.53 -6.32 3.43
CA ILE A 252 -0.46 -5.88 4.84
C ILE A 252 0.61 -6.68 5.59
N VAL A 253 0.62 -8.00 5.44
CA VAL A 253 1.57 -8.89 6.11
C VAL A 253 3.00 -8.62 5.65
N ILE A 254 3.23 -8.40 4.35
CA ILE A 254 4.56 -8.05 3.83
C ILE A 254 5.04 -6.72 4.43
N LEU A 255 4.18 -5.70 4.48
CA LEU A 255 4.51 -4.42 5.12
C LEU A 255 4.92 -4.61 6.57
N PHE A 256 4.14 -5.36 7.35
CA PHE A 256 4.44 -5.61 8.77
C PHE A 256 5.73 -6.39 8.94
N TYR A 257 5.95 -7.43 8.12
CA TYR A 257 7.18 -8.20 8.12
C TYR A 257 8.41 -7.32 7.88
N ARG A 258 8.34 -6.41 6.90
CA ARG A 258 9.43 -5.47 6.62
C ARG A 258 9.66 -4.48 7.74
N ASN A 259 8.60 -3.91 8.29
CA ASN A 259 8.71 -2.97 9.41
C ASN A 259 9.35 -3.63 10.64
N CYS A 260 8.90 -4.83 11.01
CA CYS A 260 9.50 -5.59 12.12
C CYS A 260 10.97 -5.94 11.88
N SER A 261 11.35 -6.23 10.63
CA SER A 261 12.74 -6.54 10.29
C SER A 261 13.67 -5.32 10.44
N ILE A 262 13.14 -4.11 10.28
CA ILE A 262 13.86 -2.86 10.52
C ILE A 262 14.02 -2.61 12.03
N GLY A 263 12.93 -2.72 12.80
CA GLY A 263 12.95 -2.52 14.26
C GLY A 263 13.86 -3.50 15.01
N LEU A 264 14.05 -4.72 14.50
CA LEU A 264 15.02 -5.67 15.06
C LEU A 264 16.47 -5.23 14.81
N ARG A 265 16.76 -4.51 13.72
CA ARG A 265 18.12 -4.02 13.42
C ARG A 265 18.49 -2.81 14.27
N THR A 266 17.54 -1.91 14.57
CA THR A 266 17.78 -0.78 15.47
C THR A 266 17.97 -1.24 16.92
N CYS A 267 17.10 -2.13 17.43
CA CYS A 267 17.25 -2.69 18.78
C CYS A 267 18.51 -3.56 18.98
N CYS A 268 19.08 -4.13 17.92
CA CYS A 268 20.35 -4.85 17.98
C CYS A 268 21.57 -3.92 17.87
N ALA A 269 21.43 -2.75 17.24
CA ALA A 269 22.49 -1.73 17.21
C ALA A 269 22.69 -1.08 18.59
N ASP A 270 21.61 -0.87 19.35
CA ASP A 270 21.67 -0.31 20.70
C ASP A 270 22.31 -1.28 21.72
N ARG A 271 22.21 -2.59 21.48
CA ARG A 271 22.84 -3.62 22.34
C ARG A 271 24.33 -3.86 22.09
N LYS A 272 24.92 -3.25 21.05
CA LYS A 272 26.37 -3.30 20.80
C LYS A 272 27.14 -2.09 21.39
N LYS A 273 26.44 -1.20 22.12
CA LYS A 273 27.03 -0.02 22.77
C LYS A 273 27.08 -0.10 24.30
N THR A 274 26.95 -1.30 24.86
CA THR A 274 27.17 -1.62 26.28
C THR A 274 28.11 -2.79 26.38
#